data_AF-A0A1G0GWP7-F1
#
_entry.id   AF-A0A1G0GWP7-F1
#
_cell.length_a   1.000
_cell.length_b   1.000
_cell.length_c   1.000
_cell.angle_alpha   90.00
_cell.angle_beta   90.00
_cell.angle_gamma   90.00
#
_symmetry.space_group_name_H-M   'P 1'
#
loop_
_entity.id
_entity.type
_entity.pdbx_description
1 polymer ?
#
loop_
_entity_poly.entity_id
_entity_poly.type
_entity_poly.pdbx_seq_one_letter_code
_entity_poly.pdbx_strand_id
1 'polypeptide(L)'
;MQYIHVTIIVIEILIPRSKTDQSGEGQVCAIPNGNTELCAVTALKLWQEYSGLNEGYVFRGISKSENILSHAIKSNQINLIIKKIARECGLQNADRYSAPQFATWICN
;
A
#
# COMPACT_ATOMS: atom_id res chain seq x y z
N MET A 1 -14.56 10.41 -3.41
CA MET A 1 -13.32 11.17 -3.20
C MET A 1 -12.72 10.69 -1.89
N GLN A 2 -11.52 10.12 -1.92
CA GLN A 2 -10.88 9.47 -0.77
C GLN A 2 -9.91 10.49 -0.15
N TYR A 3 -10.20 10.96 1.07
CA TYR A 3 -9.38 11.95 1.76
C TYR A 3 -8.39 11.21 2.67
N ILE A 4 -7.09 11.45 2.47
CA ILE A 4 -6.01 11.02 3.37
C ILE A 4 -5.81 12.17 4.34
N HIS A 5 -5.95 11.94 5.64
CA HIS A 5 -5.61 12.94 6.64
C HIS A 5 -4.26 12.56 7.26
N VAL A 6 -3.23 13.37 6.99
CA VAL A 6 -1.87 13.13 7.47
C VAL A 6 -1.63 13.97 8.72
N THR A 7 -1.52 13.32 9.88
CA THR A 7 -1.03 13.95 11.10
C THR A 7 0.46 13.65 11.28
N ILE A 8 1.19 14.50 12.01
CA ILE A 8 2.67 14.47 12.12
C ILE A 8 3.21 13.11 12.66
N ILE A 9 2.36 12.34 13.34
CA ILE A 9 2.67 11.10 14.06
C ILE A 9 1.94 9.85 13.52
N VAL A 10 0.88 10.02 12.74
CA VAL A 10 0.02 8.92 12.24
C VAL A 10 -0.55 9.33 10.89
N ILE A 11 -0.63 8.38 9.95
CA ILE A 11 -1.40 8.58 8.72
C ILE A 11 -2.73 7.87 8.87
N GLU A 12 -3.83 8.61 8.74
CA GLU A 12 -5.17 8.05 8.73
C GLU A 12 -5.65 7.88 7.29
N ILE A 13 -5.98 6.64 6.93
CA ILE A 13 -6.53 6.31 5.61
C ILE A 13 -7.99 5.91 5.78
N LEU A 14 -8.88 6.69 5.17
CA LEU A 14 -10.26 6.28 4.99
C LEU A 14 -10.34 5.22 3.88
N ILE A 15 -10.81 4.03 4.24
CA ILE A 15 -11.18 2.96 3.31
C ILE A 15 -12.70 2.99 3.19
N PRO A 16 -13.27 3.58 2.12
CA PRO A 16 -14.71 3.77 2.00
C PRO A 16 -15.49 2.46 1.82
N ARG A 17 -14.82 1.38 1.41
CA ARG A 17 -15.40 0.03 1.34
C ARG A 17 -14.29 -1.00 1.43
N SER A 18 -14.43 -1.97 2.32
CA SER A 18 -13.49 -3.09 2.42
C SER A 18 -14.19 -4.41 2.12
N LYS A 19 -13.40 -5.48 1.89
CA LYS A 19 -13.95 -6.83 1.67
C LYS A 19 -14.69 -7.37 2.90
N THR A 20 -14.32 -6.91 4.09
CA THR A 20 -14.95 -7.30 5.37
C THR A 20 -16.12 -6.38 5.75
N ASP A 21 -16.22 -5.21 5.14
CA ASP A 21 -17.30 -4.25 5.35
C ASP A 21 -18.42 -4.45 4.31
N GLN A 22 -19.27 -5.45 4.59
CA GLN A 22 -20.43 -5.77 3.75
C GLN A 22 -21.51 -4.69 3.80
N SER A 23 -21.56 -3.90 4.89
CA SER A 23 -22.52 -2.82 5.11
C SER A 23 -22.13 -1.52 4.40
N GLY A 24 -20.85 -1.32 4.08
CA GLY A 24 -20.36 -0.14 3.35
C GLY A 24 -20.22 1.10 4.23
N GLU A 25 -20.05 0.93 5.53
CA GLU A 25 -19.86 2.01 6.51
C GLU A 25 -18.49 2.70 6.32
N GLY A 26 -17.54 2.01 5.69
CA GLY A 26 -16.16 2.43 5.60
C GLY A 26 -15.40 2.22 6.92
N GLN A 27 -14.08 2.28 6.85
CA GLN A 27 -13.23 2.20 8.04
C GLN A 27 -12.07 3.17 7.92
N VAL A 28 -11.69 3.79 9.04
CA VAL A 28 -10.45 4.56 9.15
C VAL A 28 -9.38 3.62 9.67
N CYS A 29 -8.33 3.41 8.87
CA CYS A 29 -7.15 2.67 9.29
C CYS A 29 -6.04 3.65 9.64
N ALA A 30 -5.59 3.60 10.90
CA ALA A 30 -4.40 4.32 11.34
C ALA A 30 -3.15 3.52 10.97
N ILE A 31 -2.22 4.15 10.27
CA ILE A 31 -0.87 3.63 10.05
C ILE A 31 0.04 4.22 11.15
N PRO A 32 0.50 3.40 12.11
CA PRO A 32 1.37 3.88 13.16
C PRO A 32 2.74 4.27 12.58
N ASN A 33 3.29 5.39 13.03
CA ASN A 33 4.67 5.75 12.73
C ASN A 33 5.62 4.86 13.53
N GLY A 34 6.28 3.93 12.83
CA GLY A 34 7.35 3.11 13.40
C GLY A 34 8.68 3.86 13.37
N ASN A 35 9.51 3.70 14.39
CA ASN A 35 10.86 4.29 14.42
C ASN A 35 11.92 3.35 13.79
N THR A 36 11.53 2.58 12.78
CA THR A 36 12.38 1.57 12.12
C THR A 36 12.60 1.94 10.64
N GLU A 37 13.61 1.34 10.02
CA GLU A 37 13.88 1.50 8.58
C GLU A 37 12.71 1.03 7.69
N LEU A 38 11.83 0.19 8.24
CA LEU A 38 10.61 -0.32 7.59
C LEU A 38 9.35 0.45 8.02
N CYS A 39 9.48 1.75 8.29
CA CYS A 39 8.34 2.57 8.69
C CYS A 39 7.38 2.82 7.52
N ALA A 40 6.15 2.32 7.66
CA ALA A 40 5.09 2.50 6.65
C ALA A 40 4.72 3.98 6.43
N VAL A 41 4.80 4.82 7.46
CA VAL A 41 4.56 6.27 7.34
C VAL A 41 5.61 6.92 6.46
N THR A 42 6.89 6.63 6.69
CA THR A 42 8.01 7.14 5.89
C THR A 42 7.92 6.64 4.45
N ALA A 43 7.66 5.35 4.25
CA ALA A 43 7.49 4.77 2.91
C ALA A 43 6.34 5.43 2.14
N LEU A 44 5.21 5.73 2.82
CA LEU A 44 4.08 6.39 2.19
C LEU A 44 4.37 7.86 1.83
N LYS A 45 5.11 8.59 2.68
CA LYS A 45 5.55 9.97 2.37
C LYS A 45 6.47 10.01 1.16
N LEU A 46 7.49 9.13 1.13
CA LEU A 46 8.38 9.01 -0.02
C LEU A 46 7.60 8.67 -1.29
N TRP A 47 6.66 7.73 -1.20
CA TRP A 47 5.79 7.41 -2.33
C TRP A 47 5.00 8.62 -2.82
N GLN A 48 4.38 9.42 -1.94
CA GLN A 48 3.64 10.63 -2.31
C GLN A 48 4.52 11.65 -3.05
N GLU A 49 5.75 11.87 -2.56
CA GLU A 49 6.72 12.76 -3.20
C GLU A 49 7.09 12.27 -4.61
N TYR A 50 7.45 10.98 -4.75
CA TYR A 50 7.81 10.39 -6.04
C TYR A 50 6.66 10.36 -7.04
N SER A 51 5.43 10.15 -6.55
CA SER A 51 4.25 10.00 -7.37
C SER A 51 3.55 11.31 -7.69
N GLY A 52 3.98 12.42 -7.09
CA GLY A 52 3.36 13.75 -7.24
C GLY A 52 1.91 13.78 -6.77
N LEU A 53 1.55 12.94 -5.79
CA LEU A 53 0.17 12.71 -5.41
C LEU A 53 -0.26 13.63 -4.27
N ASN A 54 -1.07 14.63 -4.64
CA ASN A 54 -1.82 15.44 -3.68
C ASN A 54 -3.29 15.01 -3.57
N GLU A 55 -3.79 14.18 -4.50
CA GLU A 55 -5.18 13.72 -4.54
C GLU A 55 -5.37 12.39 -5.32
N GLY A 56 -6.52 11.75 -5.08
CA GLY A 56 -6.93 10.52 -5.77
C GLY A 56 -6.48 9.25 -5.06
N TYR A 57 -6.18 8.21 -5.84
CA TYR A 57 -5.78 6.91 -5.28
C TYR A 57 -4.38 6.97 -4.68
N VAL A 58 -4.25 6.52 -3.42
CA VAL A 58 -2.97 6.46 -2.70
C VAL A 58 -1.97 5.58 -3.46
N PHE A 59 -2.38 4.37 -3.82
CA PHE A 59 -1.59 3.46 -4.63
C PHE A 59 -2.10 3.50 -6.07
N ARG A 60 -1.32 4.12 -6.94
CA ARG A 60 -1.62 4.20 -8.38
C ARG A 60 -1.03 3.02 -9.14
N GLY A 61 -1.68 2.66 -10.24
CA GLY A 61 -1.17 1.63 -11.14
C GLY A 61 0.19 2.02 -11.70
N ILE A 62 1.06 1.04 -11.91
CA ILE A 62 2.38 1.23 -12.52
C ILE A 62 2.38 0.48 -13.85
N SER A 63 2.84 1.14 -14.92
CA SER A 63 2.97 0.52 -16.23
C SER A 63 4.19 -0.40 -16.29
N LYS A 64 4.26 -1.27 -17.31
CA LYS A 64 5.46 -2.10 -17.56
C LYS A 64 6.73 -1.27 -17.79
N SER A 65 6.58 -0.02 -18.22
CA SER A 65 7.66 0.94 -18.40
C SER A 65 7.87 1.83 -17.16
N GLU A 66 7.40 1.38 -16.00
CA GLU A 66 7.58 2.02 -14.68
C GLU A 66 6.94 3.41 -14.51
N ASN A 67 6.14 3.85 -15.49
CA ASN A 67 5.34 5.08 -15.36
C ASN A 67 4.14 4.90 -14.43
N ILE A 68 3.84 5.93 -13.65
CA ILE A 68 2.69 6.02 -12.77
C ILE A 68 1.43 6.35 -13.58
N LEU A 69 0.36 5.58 -13.38
CA LEU A 69 -0.90 5.69 -14.09
C LEU A 69 -1.92 6.48 -13.26
N SER A 70 -3.00 6.97 -13.86
CA SER A 70 -4.03 7.76 -13.17
C SER A 70 -5.07 6.93 -12.39
N HIS A 71 -5.11 5.62 -12.61
CA HIS A 71 -6.06 4.72 -11.95
C HIS A 71 -5.45 4.00 -10.74
N ALA A 72 -6.31 3.47 -9.86
CA ALA A 72 -5.90 2.67 -8.72
C ALA A 72 -5.07 1.46 -9.14
N ILE A 73 -4.08 1.08 -8.33
CA ILE A 73 -3.37 -0.18 -8.54
C ILE A 73 -4.34 -1.36 -8.43
N LYS A 74 -4.21 -2.33 -9.34
CA LYS A 74 -5.00 -3.55 -9.31
C LYS A 74 -4.37 -4.56 -8.35
N SER A 75 -5.18 -5.36 -7.66
CA SER A 75 -4.70 -6.35 -6.68
C SER A 75 -3.71 -7.36 -7.28
N ASN A 76 -3.89 -7.73 -8.55
CA ASN A 76 -2.96 -8.61 -9.27
C ASN A 76 -1.59 -7.94 -9.50
N GLN A 77 -1.54 -6.63 -9.74
CA GLN A 77 -0.28 -5.88 -9.88
C GLN A 77 0.48 -5.86 -8.56
N ILE A 78 -0.20 -5.66 -7.42
CA ILE A 78 0.43 -5.73 -6.09
C ILE A 78 1.12 -7.08 -5.88
N ASN A 79 0.44 -8.19 -6.21
CA ASN A 79 1.03 -9.52 -6.10
C ASN A 79 2.27 -9.70 -6.99
N LEU A 80 2.27 -9.13 -8.20
CA LEU A 80 3.44 -9.18 -9.08
C LEU A 80 4.62 -8.39 -8.50
N ILE A 81 4.36 -7.21 -7.92
CA ILE A 81 5.38 -6.40 -7.25
C ILE A 81 5.99 -7.16 -6.07
N ILE A 82 5.16 -7.72 -5.19
CA ILE A 82 5.63 -8.50 -4.03
C ILE A 82 6.51 -9.67 -4.49
N LYS A 83 6.08 -10.42 -5.51
CA LYS A 83 6.86 -11.55 -6.04
C LYS A 83 8.16 -11.10 -6.69
N LYS A 84 8.16 -9.98 -7.42
CA LYS A 84 9.38 -9.41 -8.01
C LYS A 84 10.39 -9.07 -6.93
N ILE A 85 9.97 -8.31 -5.91
CA ILE A 85 10.83 -7.94 -4.76
C ILE A 85 11.33 -9.18 -4.03
N ALA A 86 10.45 -10.17 -3.77
CA ALA A 86 10.86 -11.41 -3.11
C ALA A 86 11.94 -12.18 -3.89
N ARG A 87 11.86 -12.21 -5.23
CA ARG A 87 12.90 -12.81 -6.07
C ARG A 87 14.20 -12.01 -6.02
N GLU A 88 14.12 -10.68 -6.10
CA GLU A 88 15.29 -9.79 -6.05
C GLU A 88 16.02 -9.87 -4.70
N CYS A 89 15.29 -10.05 -3.60
CA CYS A 89 15.84 -10.30 -2.27
C CYS A 89 16.33 -11.74 -2.05
N GLY A 90 16.21 -12.64 -3.04
CA GLY A 90 16.65 -14.03 -2.93
C GLY A 90 15.81 -14.89 -1.97
N LEU A 91 14.57 -14.50 -1.68
CA LEU A 91 13.70 -15.27 -0.78
C LEU A 91 13.28 -16.59 -1.44
N GLN A 92 13.43 -17.69 -0.71
CA GLN A 92 12.95 -19.00 -1.17
C GLN A 92 11.43 -18.99 -1.32
N ASN A 93 10.91 -19.68 -2.34
CA ASN A 93 9.48 -19.74 -2.65
C ASN A 93 8.84 -18.36 -2.93
N ALA A 94 9.53 -17.46 -3.63
CA ALA A 94 9.03 -16.12 -3.99
C ALA A 94 7.60 -16.11 -4.58
N ASP A 95 7.18 -17.15 -5.30
CA ASP A 95 5.83 -17.27 -5.88
C ASP A 95 4.72 -17.49 -4.85
N ARG A 96 5.08 -17.90 -3.63
CA ARG A 96 4.16 -18.10 -2.50
C ARG A 96 3.94 -16.82 -1.71
N TYR A 97 4.54 -15.69 -2.08
CA TYR A 97 4.24 -14.41 -1.46
C TYR A 97 3.07 -13.73 -2.19
N SER A 98 2.09 -13.26 -1.42
CA SER A 98 0.94 -12.50 -1.90
C SER A 98 0.53 -11.45 -0.86
N ALA A 99 -0.20 -10.42 -1.28
CA ALA A 99 -0.60 -9.31 -0.40
C ALA A 99 -1.33 -9.77 0.89
N PRO A 100 -2.25 -10.76 0.85
CA PRO A 100 -2.85 -11.31 2.07
C PRO A 100 -1.82 -11.99 3.00
N GLN A 101 -0.88 -12.75 2.45
CA GLN A 101 0.14 -13.44 3.25
C GLN A 101 1.17 -12.47 3.86
N PHE A 102 1.51 -11.39 3.13
CA PHE A 102 2.40 -10.35 3.63
C PHE A 102 1.78 -9.60 4.82
N ALA A 103 0.48 -9.29 4.75
CA ALA A 103 -0.25 -8.70 5.87
C ALA A 103 -0.29 -9.63 7.10
N THR A 104 -0.37 -10.94 6.91
CA THR A 104 -0.30 -11.92 8.01
C THR A 104 1.09 -12.00 8.67
N TRP A 105 2.16 -11.74 7.92
CA TRP A 105 3.55 -11.73 8.42
C TRP A 105 3.94 -10.44 9.15
N ILE A 106 3.32 -9.30 8.83
CA ILE A 106 3.57 -8.02 9.52
C ILE A 106 2.87 -7.95 10.89
N CYS A 107 1.82 -8.74 11.10
CA CYS A 107 1.00 -8.70 12.31
C CYS A 107 1.30 -9.84 13.32
N ASN A 108 2.35 -10.64 13.12
CA ASN A 108 2.87 -11.62 14.09
C ASN A 108 4.31 -11.26 14.44
#